data_AF-B8HGR5-F1
#
_entry.id   AF-B8HGR5-F1
#
_cell.length_a   1.000
_cell.length_b   1.000
_cell.length_c   1.000
_cell.angle_alpha   90.00
_cell.angle_beta   90.00
_cell.angle_gamma   90.00
#
_symmetry.space_group_name_H-M   'P 1'
#
loop_
_entity.id
_entity.type
_entity.pdbx_description
1 polymer ?
#
loop_
_entity_poly.entity_id
_entity_poly.type
_entity_poly.pdbx_seq_one_letter_code
_entity_poly.pdbx_strand_id
1 'polypeptide(L)'
;MGNGSELGEFLRVRRAALQPEDVGLKNYGARRVPGLRREELALLAGVSNTYYTRLEQGLSSNASESVIEAIARALNLTADERTHLLNLARPGKAKRRGTSRPDRVRPGTLRLINSMAATPAVVLGRRSEVLAWNTLGHRLVAGHLDFDSPNVPAGRPNMTRLLFLDGHTRALYSNWQEEAARAVSSLRLLAGRSPDDAELTALVGELTLKSPEFAKLWARHPVQNCMSGVKQMHHPEVGILELNFEVLAQPDDSGHRVLMYAADEGSPAAAGLQLLGSKLPGPDVPSPDMPALDATAPLAPGTSSILRRA
;
A
#
# COMPACT_ATOMS: atom_id res chain seq x y z
N MET A 1 -19.59 22.54 -5.12
CA MET A 1 -19.00 21.42 -5.87
C MET A 1 -19.82 20.19 -5.50
N GLY A 2 -20.57 19.61 -6.46
CA GLY A 2 -21.53 18.57 -6.14
C GLY A 2 -20.82 17.35 -5.57
N ASN A 3 -21.22 16.88 -4.38
CA ASN A 3 -20.80 15.60 -3.83
C ASN A 3 -21.36 14.48 -4.71
N GLY A 4 -20.66 14.15 -5.80
CA GLY A 4 -20.92 12.94 -6.56
C GLY A 4 -20.66 11.73 -5.67
N SER A 5 -21.49 10.70 -5.78
CA SER A 5 -21.19 9.41 -5.15
C SER A 5 -19.90 8.84 -5.76
N GLU A 6 -19.17 7.99 -5.02
CA GLU A 6 -17.94 7.34 -5.53
C GLU A 6 -18.21 6.57 -6.84
N LEU A 7 -19.40 5.97 -6.95
CA LEU A 7 -19.92 5.39 -8.19
C LEU A 7 -20.00 6.41 -9.34
N GLY A 8 -20.58 7.58 -9.08
CA GLY A 8 -20.74 8.62 -10.09
C GLY A 8 -19.41 9.15 -10.61
N GLU A 9 -18.46 9.38 -9.70
CA GLU A 9 -17.11 9.82 -10.05
C GLU A 9 -16.35 8.75 -10.86
N PHE A 10 -16.45 7.48 -10.46
CA PHE A 10 -15.85 6.38 -11.23
C PHE A 10 -16.42 6.30 -12.66
N LEU A 11 -17.74 6.38 -12.81
CA LEU A 11 -18.41 6.37 -14.13
C LEU A 11 -17.97 7.57 -14.99
N ARG A 12 -17.90 8.76 -14.39
CA ARG A 12 -17.47 9.99 -15.07
C ARG A 12 -16.04 9.87 -15.60
N VAL A 13 -15.12 9.37 -14.79
CA VAL A 13 -13.70 9.20 -15.16
C VAL A 13 -13.55 8.16 -16.26
N ARG A 14 -14.21 7.00 -16.15
CA ARG A 14 -14.13 5.94 -17.16
C ARG A 14 -14.73 6.36 -18.49
N ARG A 15 -15.86 7.07 -18.47
CA ARG A 15 -16.49 7.62 -19.68
C ARG A 15 -15.60 8.65 -20.38
N ALA A 16 -14.94 9.53 -19.62
CA ALA A 16 -14.07 10.56 -20.18
C ALA A 16 -12.77 9.98 -20.78
N ALA A 17 -12.35 8.78 -20.36
CA ALA A 17 -11.15 8.13 -20.86
C ALA A 17 -11.36 7.40 -22.20
N LEU A 18 -12.58 6.93 -22.48
CA LEU A 18 -12.90 6.12 -23.66
C LEU A 18 -13.16 7.00 -24.89
N GLN A 19 -12.50 6.72 -26.01
CA GLN A 19 -12.77 7.42 -27.26
C GLN A 19 -13.97 6.79 -28.01
N PRO A 20 -14.74 7.58 -28.77
CA PRO A 20 -15.83 7.06 -29.60
C PRO A 20 -15.39 5.94 -30.54
N GLU A 21 -14.19 6.07 -31.08
CA GLU A 21 -13.60 5.16 -32.05
C GLU A 21 -13.35 3.78 -31.45
N ASP A 22 -12.96 3.73 -30.16
CA ASP A 22 -12.71 2.50 -29.41
C ASP A 22 -13.98 1.63 -29.23
N VAL A 23 -15.16 2.23 -29.40
CA VAL A 23 -16.48 1.58 -29.27
C VAL A 23 -17.27 1.60 -30.58
N GLY A 24 -16.60 1.85 -31.71
CA GLY A 24 -17.20 1.79 -33.05
C GLY A 24 -18.12 2.97 -33.38
N LEU A 25 -18.07 4.07 -32.63
CA LEU A 25 -18.81 5.29 -32.91
C LEU A 25 -17.98 6.23 -33.80
N LYS A 26 -18.63 6.81 -34.81
CA LYS A 26 -18.01 7.81 -35.68
C LYS A 26 -17.88 9.15 -34.95
N ASN A 27 -16.72 9.78 -35.05
CA ASN A 27 -16.49 11.10 -34.47
C ASN A 27 -16.95 12.21 -35.43
N TYR A 28 -18.02 12.93 -35.08
CA TYR A 28 -18.52 14.05 -35.87
C TYR A 28 -18.12 15.39 -35.22
N GLY A 29 -17.08 16.04 -35.76
CA GLY A 29 -16.73 17.45 -35.50
C GLY A 29 -16.03 17.76 -34.17
N ALA A 30 -15.98 19.06 -33.81
CA ALA A 30 -15.31 19.55 -32.61
C ALA A 30 -16.11 19.21 -31.33
N ARG A 31 -15.49 18.47 -30.41
CA ARG A 31 -16.09 18.04 -29.13
C ARG A 31 -15.75 19.01 -27.99
N ARG A 32 -16.75 19.31 -27.14
CA ARG A 32 -16.57 20.10 -25.91
C ARG A 32 -16.16 19.29 -24.69
N VAL A 33 -16.29 17.96 -24.74
CA VAL A 33 -16.06 17.05 -23.61
C VAL A 33 -15.05 15.99 -24.05
N PRO A 34 -14.03 15.67 -23.23
CA PRO A 34 -13.13 14.55 -23.51
C PRO A 34 -13.90 13.22 -23.46
N GLY A 35 -13.62 12.34 -24.43
CA GLY A 35 -14.17 10.98 -24.49
C GLY A 35 -15.65 10.89 -24.93
N LEU A 36 -16.33 9.87 -24.41
CA LEU A 36 -17.74 9.59 -24.70
C LEU A 36 -18.67 10.60 -24.02
N ARG A 37 -19.75 10.99 -24.71
CA ARG A 37 -20.84 11.77 -24.12
C ARG A 37 -21.79 10.85 -23.34
N ARG A 38 -22.62 11.43 -22.47
CA ARG A 38 -23.57 10.66 -21.64
C ARG A 38 -24.59 9.93 -22.51
N GLU A 39 -25.07 10.59 -23.55
CA GLU A 39 -26.01 10.04 -24.52
C GLU A 39 -25.40 8.88 -25.34
N GLU A 40 -24.13 8.98 -25.71
CA GLU A 40 -23.41 7.93 -26.46
C GLU A 40 -23.26 6.68 -25.60
N LEU A 41 -22.83 6.84 -24.34
CA LEU A 41 -22.70 5.71 -23.43
C LEU A 41 -24.04 5.10 -23.05
N ALA A 42 -25.08 5.92 -22.83
CA ALA A 42 -26.42 5.43 -22.53
C ALA A 42 -26.98 4.58 -23.68
N LEU A 43 -26.76 5.01 -24.93
CA LEU A 43 -27.11 4.25 -26.12
C LEU A 43 -26.39 2.89 -26.16
N LEU A 44 -25.07 2.88 -25.96
CA LEU A 44 -24.27 1.65 -25.96
C LEU A 44 -24.68 0.67 -24.85
N ALA A 45 -25.06 1.20 -23.68
CA ALA A 45 -25.51 0.40 -22.55
C ALA A 45 -27.00 0.00 -22.62
N GLY A 46 -27.76 0.48 -23.62
CA GLY A 46 -29.19 0.19 -23.75
C GLY A 46 -30.05 0.80 -22.63
N VAL A 47 -29.64 1.95 -22.08
CA VAL A 47 -30.34 2.66 -20.99
C VAL A 47 -30.73 4.08 -21.42
N SER A 48 -31.66 4.71 -20.71
CA SER A 48 -32.01 6.10 -21.03
C SER A 48 -30.91 7.08 -20.59
N ASN A 49 -30.68 8.13 -21.39
CA ASN A 49 -29.70 9.18 -21.08
C ASN A 49 -29.99 9.85 -19.72
N THR A 50 -31.27 10.10 -19.43
CA THR A 50 -31.71 10.64 -18.14
C THR A 50 -31.35 9.71 -16.98
N TYR A 51 -31.50 8.41 -17.17
CA TYR A 51 -31.15 7.42 -16.14
C TYR A 51 -29.64 7.39 -15.89
N TYR A 52 -28.83 7.31 -16.95
CA TYR A 52 -27.37 7.34 -16.82
C TYR A 52 -26.87 8.65 -16.18
N THR A 53 -27.44 9.78 -16.57
CA THR A 53 -27.09 11.09 -15.98
C THR A 53 -27.35 11.12 -14.47
N ARG A 54 -28.50 10.58 -14.01
CA ARG A 54 -28.80 10.48 -12.58
C ARG A 54 -27.85 9.54 -11.85
N LEU A 55 -27.45 8.44 -12.49
CA LEU A 55 -26.47 7.51 -11.93
C LEU A 55 -25.09 8.17 -11.76
N GLU A 56 -24.61 8.88 -12.78
CA GLU A 56 -23.33 9.61 -12.73
C GLU A 56 -23.36 10.76 -11.71
N GLN A 57 -24.53 11.37 -11.46
CA GLN A 57 -24.70 12.40 -10.44
C GLN A 57 -24.89 11.83 -9.01
N GLY A 58 -24.96 10.50 -8.85
CA GLY A 58 -25.23 9.87 -7.56
C GLY A 58 -26.68 10.02 -7.08
N LEU A 59 -27.61 10.42 -7.95
CA LEU A 59 -29.03 10.63 -7.66
C LEU A 59 -29.88 9.36 -7.88
N SER A 60 -29.24 8.23 -8.17
CA SER A 60 -29.85 6.91 -8.35
C SER A 60 -28.99 5.88 -7.62
N SER A 61 -29.56 5.23 -6.59
CA SER A 61 -28.83 4.30 -5.72
C SER A 61 -29.16 2.82 -5.97
N ASN A 62 -30.11 2.51 -6.86
CA ASN A 62 -30.68 1.16 -7.00
C ASN A 62 -30.68 0.69 -8.47
N ALA A 63 -29.53 0.75 -9.14
CA ALA A 63 -29.41 0.14 -10.46
C ALA A 63 -29.44 -1.39 -10.36
N SER A 64 -30.16 -2.03 -11.29
CA SER A 64 -30.11 -3.49 -11.39
C SER A 64 -28.72 -3.95 -11.81
N GLU A 65 -28.34 -5.15 -11.39
CA GLU A 65 -27.06 -5.75 -11.78
C GLU A 65 -26.92 -5.87 -13.30
N SER A 66 -28.00 -6.22 -13.99
CA SER A 66 -28.06 -6.23 -15.45
C SER A 66 -27.73 -4.88 -16.09
N VAL A 67 -28.16 -3.77 -15.48
CA VAL A 67 -27.87 -2.41 -15.95
C VAL A 67 -26.41 -2.05 -15.66
N ILE A 68 -25.90 -2.38 -14.47
CA ILE A 68 -24.50 -2.15 -14.12
C ILE A 68 -23.56 -2.95 -15.04
N GLU A 69 -23.89 -4.20 -15.34
CA GLU A 69 -23.15 -5.01 -16.30
C GLU A 69 -23.17 -4.44 -17.71
N ALA A 70 -24.33 -3.95 -18.18
CA ALA A 70 -24.43 -3.32 -19.49
C ALA A 70 -23.54 -2.06 -19.57
N ILE A 71 -23.52 -1.25 -18.52
CA ILE A 71 -22.63 -0.08 -18.41
C ILE A 71 -21.16 -0.50 -18.38
N ALA A 72 -20.82 -1.55 -17.63
CA ALA A 72 -19.46 -2.10 -17.57
C ALA A 72 -18.96 -2.57 -18.95
N ARG A 73 -19.83 -3.22 -19.74
CA ARG A 73 -19.52 -3.61 -21.12
C ARG A 73 -19.35 -2.40 -22.03
N ALA A 74 -20.26 -1.43 -21.96
CA ALA A 74 -20.23 -0.23 -22.78
C ALA A 74 -19.00 0.65 -22.50
N LEU A 75 -18.50 0.65 -21.27
CA LEU A 75 -17.25 1.32 -20.87
C LEU A 75 -15.98 0.49 -21.15
N ASN A 76 -16.11 -0.71 -21.74
CA ASN A 76 -15.01 -1.65 -21.96
C ASN A 76 -14.14 -1.89 -20.71
N LEU A 77 -14.77 -2.00 -19.54
CA LEU A 77 -14.05 -2.15 -18.27
C LEU A 77 -13.30 -3.48 -18.19
N THR A 78 -12.12 -3.46 -17.57
CA THR A 78 -11.36 -4.67 -17.21
C THR A 78 -12.09 -5.50 -16.15
N ALA A 79 -11.69 -6.76 -15.92
CA ALA A 79 -12.31 -7.62 -14.91
C ALA A 79 -12.30 -6.99 -13.49
N ASP A 80 -11.19 -6.35 -13.12
CA ASP A 80 -11.06 -5.66 -11.82
C ASP A 80 -11.96 -4.43 -11.72
N GLU A 81 -12.01 -3.63 -12.79
CA GLU A 81 -12.86 -2.44 -12.89
C GLU A 81 -14.35 -2.80 -12.85
N ARG A 82 -14.75 -3.89 -13.50
CA ARG A 82 -16.11 -4.43 -13.44
C ARG A 82 -16.47 -4.85 -12.02
N THR A 83 -15.58 -5.59 -11.36
CA THR A 83 -15.76 -6.02 -9.97
C THR A 83 -15.89 -4.81 -9.04
N HIS A 84 -15.06 -3.79 -9.24
CA HIS A 84 -15.14 -2.55 -8.46
C HIS A 84 -16.44 -1.79 -8.72
N LEU A 85 -16.87 -1.66 -9.98
CA LEU A 85 -18.15 -1.03 -10.33
C LEU A 85 -19.33 -1.71 -9.64
N LEU A 86 -19.36 -3.04 -9.63
CA LEU A 86 -20.39 -3.82 -8.94
C LEU A 86 -20.40 -3.55 -7.43
N ASN A 87 -19.21 -3.49 -6.80
CA ASN A 87 -19.07 -3.15 -5.38
C ASN A 87 -19.54 -1.72 -5.09
N LEU A 88 -19.26 -0.75 -5.97
CA LEU A 88 -19.71 0.63 -5.82
C LEU A 88 -21.22 0.79 -6.02
N ALA A 89 -21.81 0.01 -6.93
CA ALA A 89 -23.24 0.05 -7.22
C ALA A 89 -24.09 -0.67 -6.17
N ARG A 90 -23.50 -1.67 -5.51
CA ARG A 90 -24.07 -2.37 -4.38
C ARG A 90 -23.03 -2.39 -3.28
N PRO A 91 -22.83 -1.27 -2.56
CA PRO A 91 -22.06 -1.33 -1.34
C PRO A 91 -22.78 -2.37 -0.49
N GLY A 92 -22.16 -3.54 -0.33
CA GLY A 92 -22.71 -4.57 0.54
C GLY A 92 -23.03 -3.90 1.85
N LYS A 93 -24.05 -4.38 2.59
CA LYS A 93 -24.14 -4.06 4.01
C LYS A 93 -22.89 -4.63 4.65
N ALA A 94 -21.76 -3.91 4.55
CA ALA A 94 -20.59 -4.15 5.34
C ALA A 94 -21.14 -4.15 6.75
N LYS A 95 -21.15 -5.32 7.39
CA LYS A 95 -21.54 -5.41 8.79
C LYS A 95 -20.76 -4.31 9.45
N ARG A 96 -21.47 -3.33 10.03
CA ARG A 96 -20.94 -2.22 10.80
C ARG A 96 -20.20 -2.89 11.97
N ARG A 97 -18.97 -3.35 11.73
CA ARG A 97 -18.10 -3.93 12.75
C ARG A 97 -17.68 -2.72 13.54
N GLY A 98 -18.41 -2.49 14.63
CA GLY A 98 -18.23 -1.34 15.51
C GLY A 98 -16.75 -1.22 15.90
N THR A 99 -16.32 0.03 16.12
CA THR A 99 -14.99 0.46 16.59
C THR A 99 -14.10 -0.72 16.97
N SER A 100 -13.44 -1.28 15.95
CA SER A 100 -12.73 -2.54 16.07
C SER A 100 -11.53 -2.33 16.97
N ARG A 101 -11.25 -3.29 17.85
CA ARG A 101 -9.93 -3.39 18.48
C ARG A 101 -8.84 -3.25 17.41
N PRO A 102 -7.67 -2.68 17.73
CA PRO A 102 -6.57 -2.60 16.79
C PRO A 102 -6.33 -3.95 16.14
N ASP A 103 -6.25 -3.99 14.81
CA ASP A 103 -6.03 -5.22 14.08
C ASP A 103 -4.75 -5.91 14.58
N ARG A 104 -4.81 -7.22 14.77
CA ARG A 104 -3.67 -8.04 15.22
C ARG A 104 -3.50 -9.22 14.29
N VAL A 105 -2.24 -9.54 14.01
CA VAL A 105 -1.89 -10.78 13.29
C VAL A 105 -2.34 -11.99 14.10
N ARG A 106 -2.88 -13.00 13.41
CA ARG A 106 -3.21 -14.29 14.05
C ARG A 106 -1.92 -14.99 14.48
N PRO A 107 -1.88 -15.63 15.67
CA PRO A 107 -0.68 -16.34 16.13
C PRO A 107 -0.19 -17.42 15.16
N GLY A 108 -1.10 -18.09 14.46
CA GLY A 108 -0.75 -19.09 13.43
C GLY A 108 -0.02 -18.45 12.23
N THR A 109 -0.54 -17.36 11.70
CA THR A 109 0.09 -16.60 10.60
C THR A 109 1.46 -16.09 11.00
N LEU A 110 1.61 -15.56 12.21
CA LEU A 110 2.90 -15.08 12.73
C LEU A 110 3.92 -16.22 12.82
N ARG A 111 3.53 -17.39 13.35
CA ARG A 111 4.41 -18.56 13.37
C ARG A 111 4.83 -19.01 11.97
N LEU A 112 3.91 -19.00 11.01
CA LEU A 112 4.20 -19.39 9.63
C LEU A 112 5.22 -18.44 8.99
N ILE A 113 4.99 -17.13 9.01
CA ILE A 113 5.94 -16.19 8.40
C ILE A 113 7.34 -16.25 9.06
N ASN A 114 7.40 -16.51 10.37
CA ASN A 114 8.67 -16.63 11.08
C ASN A 114 9.41 -17.94 10.76
N SER A 115 8.71 -18.98 10.30
CA SER A 115 9.33 -20.22 9.84
C SER A 115 9.99 -20.07 8.44
N MET A 116 9.63 -19.03 7.70
CA MET A 116 10.13 -18.76 6.35
C MET A 116 11.45 -17.98 6.36
N ALA A 117 12.55 -18.62 6.75
CA ALA A 117 13.85 -17.95 6.91
C ALA A 117 14.43 -17.34 5.61
N ALA A 118 14.13 -17.95 4.46
CA ALA A 118 14.65 -17.53 3.15
C ALA A 118 13.66 -16.70 2.31
N THR A 119 12.45 -16.45 2.83
CA THR A 119 11.39 -15.75 2.09
C THR A 119 10.98 -14.50 2.86
N PRO A 120 11.28 -13.29 2.37
CA PRO A 120 10.81 -12.06 2.97
C PRO A 120 9.27 -12.05 3.00
N ALA A 121 8.68 -11.83 4.18
CA ALA A 121 7.23 -11.86 4.36
C ALA A 121 6.74 -10.71 5.25
N VAL A 122 5.67 -10.05 4.81
CA VAL A 122 5.02 -8.94 5.51
C VAL A 122 3.51 -9.21 5.59
N VAL A 123 2.97 -9.20 6.81
CA VAL A 123 1.53 -9.29 7.04
C VAL A 123 0.96 -7.88 7.08
N LEU A 124 0.02 -7.61 6.17
CA LEU A 124 -0.67 -6.34 6.04
C LEU A 124 -2.11 -6.47 6.52
N GLY A 125 -2.55 -5.45 7.26
CA GLY A 125 -3.92 -5.22 7.61
C GLY A 125 -4.72 -4.70 6.43
N ARG A 126 -6.01 -4.48 6.68
CA ARG A 126 -6.95 -4.12 5.63
C ARG A 126 -6.59 -2.82 4.89
N ARG A 127 -6.01 -1.81 5.56
CA ARG A 127 -5.61 -0.53 4.93
C ARG A 127 -4.11 -0.44 4.66
N SER A 128 -3.42 -1.58 4.53
CA SER A 128 -1.96 -1.66 4.32
C SER A 128 -1.10 -1.34 5.54
N GLU A 129 -1.66 -1.35 6.76
CA GLU A 129 -0.88 -1.29 7.99
C GLU A 129 -0.06 -2.56 8.15
N VAL A 130 1.20 -2.46 8.54
CA VAL A 130 2.03 -3.63 8.84
C VAL A 130 1.57 -4.20 10.18
N LEU A 131 1.04 -5.43 10.18
CA LEU A 131 0.65 -6.15 11.39
C LEU A 131 1.80 -6.99 11.95
N ALA A 132 2.66 -7.48 11.07
CA ALA A 132 3.89 -8.21 11.39
C ALA A 132 4.76 -8.33 10.14
N TRP A 133 6.01 -8.67 10.34
CA TRP A 133 6.97 -9.10 9.31
C TRP A 133 7.88 -10.16 9.92
N ASN A 134 8.47 -11.01 9.08
CA ASN A 134 9.61 -11.81 9.54
C ASN A 134 10.89 -10.98 9.45
N THR A 135 11.99 -11.45 10.03
CA THR A 135 13.28 -10.73 10.05
C THR A 135 13.74 -10.29 8.67
N LEU A 136 13.65 -11.19 7.68
CA LEU A 136 14.08 -10.89 6.32
C LEU A 136 13.14 -9.88 5.62
N GLY A 137 11.83 -10.00 5.86
CA GLY A 137 10.81 -9.07 5.36
C GLY A 137 11.01 -7.67 5.90
N HIS A 138 11.20 -7.53 7.23
CA HIS A 138 11.50 -6.25 7.86
C HIS A 138 12.72 -5.58 7.23
N ARG A 139 13.84 -6.30 7.14
CA ARG A 139 15.06 -5.74 6.56
C ARG A 139 14.87 -5.31 5.11
N LEU A 140 14.22 -6.14 4.32
CA LEU A 140 14.02 -5.87 2.90
C LEU A 140 13.22 -4.58 2.64
N VAL A 141 12.15 -4.33 3.41
CA VAL A 141 11.21 -3.24 3.08
C VAL A 141 11.22 -2.07 4.06
N ALA A 142 11.76 -2.26 5.26
CA ALA A 142 11.62 -1.33 6.38
C ALA A 142 12.78 -1.41 7.38
N GLY A 143 14.00 -1.79 6.94
CA GLY A 143 15.15 -1.95 7.83
C GLY A 143 15.55 -0.69 8.61
N HIS A 144 15.09 0.49 8.20
CA HIS A 144 15.28 1.77 8.90
C HIS A 144 14.28 2.01 10.05
N LEU A 145 13.25 1.17 10.20
CA LEU A 145 12.26 1.24 11.27
C LEU A 145 12.59 0.23 12.37
N ASP A 146 12.12 0.49 13.58
CA ASP A 146 12.15 -0.50 14.66
C ASP A 146 11.37 -1.76 14.26
N PHE A 147 11.96 -2.93 14.48
CA PHE A 147 11.36 -4.23 14.17
C PHE A 147 10.03 -4.42 14.90
N ASP A 148 9.92 -3.90 16.13
CA ASP A 148 8.72 -4.04 16.95
C ASP A 148 7.67 -2.94 16.71
N SER A 149 7.91 -2.01 15.78
CA SER A 149 6.96 -0.92 15.44
C SER A 149 5.53 -1.39 15.08
N PRO A 150 5.28 -2.59 14.50
CA PRO A 150 3.92 -3.10 14.30
C PRO A 150 3.11 -3.27 15.60
N ASN A 151 3.79 -3.44 16.73
CA ASN A 151 3.18 -3.65 18.05
C ASN A 151 2.65 -2.35 18.68
N VAL A 152 2.94 -1.18 18.09
CA VAL A 152 2.49 0.14 18.57
C VAL A 152 1.35 0.63 17.67
N PRO A 153 0.06 0.45 18.04
CA PRO A 153 -1.05 0.72 17.12
C PRO A 153 -1.12 2.16 16.59
N ALA A 154 -0.80 3.16 17.43
CA ALA A 154 -0.87 4.57 17.07
C ALA A 154 0.23 4.99 16.06
N GLY A 155 1.37 4.30 16.06
CA GLY A 155 2.53 4.58 15.21
C GLY A 155 2.81 3.48 14.19
N ARG A 156 1.86 2.56 14.00
CA ARG A 156 2.07 1.37 13.19
C ARG A 156 2.45 1.76 11.75
N PRO A 157 3.54 1.19 11.20
CA PRO A 157 3.92 1.45 9.82
C PRO A 157 2.78 1.12 8.85
N ASN A 158 2.61 1.92 7.81
CA ASN A 158 1.66 1.64 6.74
C ASN A 158 2.42 1.68 5.42
N MET A 159 2.39 0.59 4.66
CA MET A 159 3.21 0.46 3.44
C MET A 159 2.88 1.52 2.40
N THR A 160 1.61 1.91 2.27
CA THR A 160 1.21 2.99 1.36
C THR A 160 1.70 4.33 1.88
N ARG A 161 1.59 4.59 3.19
CA ARG A 161 2.13 5.82 3.78
C ARG A 161 3.64 5.94 3.60
N LEU A 162 4.39 4.87 3.89
CA LEU A 162 5.84 4.82 3.68
C LEU A 162 6.19 5.08 2.21
N LEU A 163 5.52 4.41 1.27
CA LEU A 163 5.80 4.58 -0.15
C LEU A 163 5.70 6.04 -0.64
N PHE A 164 4.76 6.81 -0.11
CA PHE A 164 4.53 8.20 -0.55
C PHE A 164 5.21 9.26 0.31
N LEU A 165 5.37 9.02 1.62
CA LEU A 165 5.80 10.03 2.59
C LEU A 165 7.16 9.73 3.24
N ASP A 166 7.71 8.52 3.06
CA ASP A 166 9.03 8.17 3.57
C ASP A 166 10.08 8.15 2.45
N GLY A 167 11.14 8.94 2.63
CA GLY A 167 12.22 9.08 1.65
C GLY A 167 13.03 7.80 1.46
N HIS A 168 13.19 7.01 2.53
CA HIS A 168 13.95 5.76 2.48
C HIS A 168 13.20 4.70 1.65
N THR A 169 11.92 4.46 1.94
CA THR A 169 11.06 3.56 1.17
C THR A 169 10.86 4.04 -0.25
N ARG A 170 10.78 5.35 -0.50
CA ARG A 170 10.75 5.88 -1.88
C ARG A 170 12.00 5.50 -2.66
N ALA A 171 13.18 5.72 -2.08
CA ALA A 171 14.47 5.43 -2.72
C ALA A 171 14.71 3.92 -2.94
N LEU A 172 14.03 3.07 -2.17
CA LEU A 172 14.09 1.62 -2.29
C LEU A 172 13.55 1.11 -3.63
N TYR A 173 12.63 1.81 -4.30
CA TYR A 173 12.01 1.33 -5.54
C TYR A 173 12.54 2.07 -6.78
N SER A 174 13.22 1.34 -7.67
CA SER A 174 13.79 1.89 -8.90
C SER A 174 12.69 2.41 -9.85
N ASN A 175 11.57 1.68 -9.95
CA ASN A 175 10.37 2.13 -10.66
C ASN A 175 9.27 2.55 -9.68
N TRP A 176 9.56 3.58 -8.89
CA TRP A 176 8.63 4.08 -7.87
C TRP A 176 7.24 4.45 -8.44
N GLN A 177 7.17 4.98 -9.66
CA GLN A 177 5.92 5.40 -10.30
C GLN A 177 4.96 4.23 -10.51
N GLU A 178 5.47 3.06 -10.92
CA GLU A 178 4.67 1.86 -11.09
C GLU A 178 4.19 1.31 -9.74
N GLU A 179 5.06 1.33 -8.73
CA GLU A 179 4.72 0.94 -7.36
C GLU A 179 3.64 1.83 -6.75
N ALA A 180 3.79 3.15 -6.91
CA ALA A 180 2.83 4.13 -6.49
C ALA A 180 1.46 3.90 -7.16
N ALA A 181 1.44 3.63 -8.47
CA ALA A 181 0.20 3.34 -9.20
C ALA A 181 -0.48 2.06 -8.69
N ARG A 182 0.27 0.97 -8.48
CA ARG A 182 -0.25 -0.29 -7.91
C ARG A 182 -0.83 -0.08 -6.50
N ALA A 183 -0.13 0.69 -5.65
CA ALA A 183 -0.58 0.99 -4.30
C ALA A 183 -1.88 1.81 -4.30
N VAL A 184 -1.98 2.83 -5.16
CA VAL A 184 -3.20 3.66 -5.32
C VAL A 184 -4.37 2.81 -5.82
N SER A 185 -4.14 1.94 -6.81
CA SER A 185 -5.16 1.00 -7.32
C SER A 185 -5.71 0.08 -6.23
N SER A 186 -4.82 -0.49 -5.41
CA SER A 186 -5.20 -1.34 -4.28
C SER A 186 -6.01 -0.57 -3.23
N LEU A 187 -5.59 0.65 -2.90
CA LEU A 187 -6.31 1.50 -1.95
C LEU A 187 -7.70 1.90 -2.46
N ARG A 188 -7.84 2.13 -3.77
CA ARG A 188 -9.14 2.43 -4.40
C ARG A 188 -10.10 1.26 -4.30
N LEU A 189 -9.62 0.04 -4.56
CA LEU A 189 -10.41 -1.18 -4.39
C LEU A 189 -10.92 -1.33 -2.95
N LEU A 190 -10.09 -0.99 -1.96
CA LEU A 190 -10.47 -1.01 -0.54
C LEU A 190 -11.52 0.04 -0.20
N ALA A 191 -11.37 1.27 -0.72
CA ALA A 191 -12.32 2.36 -0.47
C ALA A 191 -13.72 2.00 -0.98
N GLY A 192 -13.83 1.48 -2.21
CA GLY A 192 -15.12 1.10 -2.77
C GLY A 192 -15.79 -0.10 -2.08
N ARG A 193 -15.03 -0.95 -1.37
CA ARG A 193 -15.59 -2.06 -0.57
C ARG A 193 -16.00 -1.64 0.83
N SER A 194 -15.52 -0.49 1.32
CA SER A 194 -15.70 -0.05 2.70
C SER A 194 -15.82 1.47 2.78
N PRO A 195 -16.90 2.04 2.21
CA PRO A 195 -17.08 3.49 2.10
C PRO A 195 -17.18 4.20 3.45
N ASP A 196 -17.61 3.49 4.50
CA ASP A 196 -17.75 4.01 5.86
C ASP A 196 -16.49 3.85 6.74
N ASP A 197 -15.35 3.41 6.18
CA ASP A 197 -14.10 3.22 6.92
C ASP A 197 -13.37 4.56 7.15
N ALA A 198 -13.66 5.20 8.28
CA ALA A 198 -13.11 6.51 8.63
C ALA A 198 -11.57 6.57 8.65
N GLU A 199 -10.89 5.49 9.03
CA GLU A 199 -9.42 5.45 9.04
C GLU A 199 -8.85 5.37 7.63
N LEU A 200 -9.52 4.65 6.73
CA LEU A 200 -9.18 4.63 5.31
C LEU A 200 -9.39 6.02 4.69
N THR A 201 -10.52 6.67 5.00
CA THR A 201 -10.79 8.05 4.56
C THR A 201 -9.72 9.01 5.07
N ALA A 202 -9.31 8.89 6.34
CA ALA A 202 -8.26 9.71 6.92
C ALA A 202 -6.89 9.48 6.24
N LEU A 203 -6.53 8.23 5.94
CA LEU A 203 -5.30 7.90 5.20
C LEU A 203 -5.32 8.52 3.80
N VAL A 204 -6.41 8.37 3.06
CA VAL A 204 -6.56 8.98 1.72
C VAL A 204 -6.45 10.51 1.80
N GLY A 205 -7.11 11.13 2.78
CA GLY A 205 -7.06 12.57 3.00
C GLY A 205 -5.64 13.06 3.31
N GLU A 206 -4.93 12.36 4.19
CA GLU A 206 -3.53 12.64 4.52
C GLU A 206 -2.64 12.57 3.27
N LEU A 207 -2.72 11.46 2.52
CA LEU A 207 -1.88 11.25 1.34
C LEU A 207 -2.18 12.25 0.22
N THR A 208 -3.46 12.60 0.04
CA THR A 208 -3.88 13.63 -0.93
C THR A 208 -3.31 15.00 -0.57
N LEU A 209 -3.26 15.34 0.73
CA LEU A 209 -2.73 16.63 1.19
C LEU A 209 -1.21 16.68 1.12
N LYS A 210 -0.53 15.57 1.48
CA LYS A 210 0.93 15.53 1.66
C LYS A 210 1.72 15.06 0.43
N SER A 211 1.08 14.44 -0.56
CA SER A 211 1.75 14.00 -1.81
C SER A 211 0.96 14.44 -3.05
N PRO A 212 1.47 15.41 -3.82
CA PRO A 212 0.90 15.80 -5.11
C PRO A 212 0.81 14.63 -6.11
N GLU A 213 1.79 13.72 -6.06
CA GLU A 213 1.81 12.51 -6.89
C GLU A 213 0.66 11.57 -6.53
N PHE A 214 0.42 11.34 -5.23
CA PHE A 214 -0.72 10.56 -4.78
C PHE A 214 -2.02 11.21 -5.24
N ALA A 215 -2.20 12.52 -5.03
CA ALA A 215 -3.40 13.24 -5.44
C ALA A 215 -3.68 13.08 -6.94
N LYS A 216 -2.63 13.20 -7.77
CA LYS A 216 -2.71 13.02 -9.23
C LYS A 216 -3.09 11.59 -9.62
N LEU A 217 -2.51 10.58 -8.97
CA LEU A 217 -2.84 9.17 -9.22
C LEU A 217 -4.27 8.85 -8.75
N TRP A 218 -4.64 9.32 -7.56
CA TRP A 218 -5.97 9.12 -6.98
C TRP A 218 -7.07 9.68 -7.90
N ALA A 219 -6.90 10.90 -8.41
CA ALA A 219 -7.86 11.55 -9.31
C ALA A 219 -8.13 10.79 -10.63
N ARG A 220 -7.25 9.86 -11.02
CA ARG A 220 -7.44 8.99 -12.21
C ARG A 220 -8.33 7.79 -11.96
N HIS A 221 -8.77 7.55 -10.72
CA HIS A 221 -9.55 6.37 -10.32
C HIS A 221 -8.95 5.04 -10.85
N PRO A 222 -7.64 4.80 -10.63
CA PRO A 222 -7.04 3.56 -11.07
C PRO A 222 -7.61 2.41 -10.24
N VAL A 223 -7.91 1.30 -10.90
CA VAL A 223 -8.50 0.12 -10.29
C VAL A 223 -7.81 -1.08 -10.90
N GLN A 224 -7.06 -1.79 -10.07
CA GLN A 224 -6.31 -2.97 -10.47
C GLN A 224 -5.99 -3.79 -9.22
N ASN A 225 -6.26 -5.08 -9.27
CA ASN A 225 -5.96 -6.00 -8.20
C ASN A 225 -4.59 -6.66 -8.46
N CYS A 226 -3.53 -5.96 -8.07
CA CYS A 226 -2.16 -6.43 -8.29
C CYS A 226 -1.77 -7.44 -7.18
N MET A 227 -2.02 -8.72 -7.46
CA MET A 227 -1.77 -9.83 -6.52
C MET A 227 -0.40 -10.46 -6.68
N SER A 228 0.24 -10.29 -7.83
CA SER A 228 1.59 -10.76 -8.10
C SER A 228 2.30 -9.89 -9.14
N GLY A 229 3.60 -10.10 -9.29
CA GLY A 229 4.42 -9.44 -10.30
C GLY A 229 5.87 -9.30 -9.85
N VAL A 230 6.58 -8.34 -10.44
CA VAL A 230 8.00 -8.09 -10.14
C VAL A 230 8.17 -6.72 -9.48
N LYS A 231 9.04 -6.67 -8.47
CA LYS A 231 9.56 -5.46 -7.83
C LYS A 231 11.00 -5.26 -8.22
N GLN A 232 11.32 -4.06 -8.70
CA GLN A 232 12.69 -3.61 -8.92
C GLN A 232 13.08 -2.69 -7.78
N MET A 233 14.05 -3.14 -6.98
CA MET A 233 14.45 -2.49 -5.74
C MET A 233 15.94 -2.11 -5.79
N HIS A 234 16.29 -1.00 -5.15
CA HIS A 234 17.67 -0.59 -4.89
C HIS A 234 17.88 -0.58 -3.38
N HIS A 235 18.23 -1.74 -2.83
CA HIS A 235 18.38 -1.95 -1.39
C HIS A 235 19.72 -1.38 -0.91
N PRO A 236 19.74 -0.54 0.14
CA PRO A 236 20.95 0.18 0.57
C PRO A 236 22.10 -0.75 0.97
N GLU A 237 21.78 -1.96 1.45
CA GLU A 237 22.80 -2.91 1.94
C GLU A 237 23.26 -3.96 0.93
N VAL A 238 22.45 -4.26 -0.10
CA VAL A 238 22.69 -5.39 -1.02
C VAL A 238 22.52 -5.03 -2.49
N GLY A 239 22.28 -3.75 -2.79
CA GLY A 239 22.18 -3.22 -4.15
C GLY A 239 20.87 -3.56 -4.84
N ILE A 240 20.94 -3.78 -6.15
CA ILE A 240 19.77 -4.00 -6.99
C ILE A 240 19.19 -5.40 -6.74
N LEU A 241 17.89 -5.46 -6.46
CA LEU A 241 17.12 -6.69 -6.34
C LEU A 241 15.93 -6.65 -7.30
N GLU A 242 15.83 -7.67 -8.14
CA GLU A 242 14.61 -7.96 -8.89
C GLU A 242 13.91 -9.15 -8.21
N LEU A 243 12.73 -8.89 -7.64
CA LEU A 243 12.03 -9.87 -6.82
C LEU A 243 10.61 -10.08 -7.35
N ASN A 244 10.25 -11.34 -7.56
CA ASN A 244 8.86 -11.74 -7.69
C ASN A 244 8.15 -11.46 -6.37
N PHE A 245 6.91 -11.01 -6.41
CA PHE A 245 6.06 -10.89 -5.22
C PHE A 245 4.73 -11.60 -5.42
N GLU A 246 4.20 -12.10 -4.32
CA GLU A 246 2.90 -12.77 -4.24
C GLU A 246 2.12 -12.22 -3.04
N VAL A 247 0.82 -11.97 -3.23
CA VAL A 247 -0.10 -11.50 -2.20
C VAL A 247 -1.10 -12.60 -1.88
N LEU A 248 -1.04 -13.14 -0.67
CA LEU A 248 -1.98 -14.15 -0.19
C LEU A 248 -3.04 -13.50 0.71
N ALA A 249 -4.29 -13.47 0.24
CA ALA A 249 -5.42 -12.99 1.04
C ALA A 249 -5.88 -14.05 2.06
N GLN A 250 -6.25 -13.64 3.27
CA GLN A 250 -6.82 -14.53 4.27
C GLN A 250 -8.33 -14.74 4.02
N PRO A 251 -8.86 -15.98 4.11
CA PRO A 251 -10.25 -16.29 3.81
C PRO A 251 -11.23 -15.97 4.97
N ASP A 252 -10.81 -15.16 5.94
CA ASP A 252 -11.48 -14.99 7.23
C ASP A 252 -12.23 -13.66 7.40
N ASP A 253 -12.51 -12.97 6.29
CA ASP A 253 -13.11 -11.63 6.24
C ASP A 253 -12.36 -10.55 7.04
N SER A 254 -11.12 -10.79 7.45
CA SER A 254 -10.28 -9.79 8.11
C SER A 254 -9.78 -8.72 7.12
N GLY A 255 -9.68 -9.08 5.84
CA GLY A 255 -8.98 -8.28 4.84
C GLY A 255 -7.46 -8.29 5.02
N HIS A 256 -6.92 -9.14 5.91
CA HIS A 256 -5.49 -9.32 6.08
C HIS A 256 -4.91 -10.03 4.86
N ARG A 257 -3.67 -9.69 4.54
CA ARG A 257 -2.93 -10.28 3.43
C ARG A 257 -1.46 -10.48 3.81
N VAL A 258 -0.84 -11.48 3.22
CA VAL A 258 0.60 -11.73 3.36
C VAL A 258 1.26 -11.40 2.04
N LEU A 259 2.15 -10.41 2.05
CA LEU A 259 3.01 -10.05 0.93
C LEU A 259 4.33 -10.81 1.09
N MET A 260 4.65 -11.65 0.11
CA MET A 260 5.89 -12.43 0.09
C MET A 260 6.71 -12.07 -1.13
N TYR A 261 8.02 -12.21 -1.00
CA TYR A 261 8.98 -11.95 -2.07
C TYR A 261 9.80 -13.20 -2.36
N ALA A 262 10.14 -13.42 -3.63
CA ALA A 262 10.98 -14.52 -4.06
C ALA A 262 11.95 -14.04 -5.14
N ALA A 263 13.13 -14.62 -5.15
CA ALA A 263 14.10 -14.49 -6.23
C ALA A 263 14.22 -15.84 -6.94
N ASP A 264 14.50 -15.82 -8.24
CA ASP A 264 14.77 -17.06 -8.97
C ASP A 264 16.04 -17.73 -8.44
N GLU A 265 16.04 -19.05 -8.39
CA GLU A 265 17.18 -19.82 -7.86
C GLU A 265 18.45 -19.54 -8.67
N GLY A 266 19.57 -19.33 -7.97
CA GLY A 266 20.85 -18.98 -8.59
C GLY A 266 20.97 -17.55 -9.12
N SER A 267 19.92 -16.72 -9.00
CA SER A 267 19.97 -15.32 -9.43
C SER A 267 20.80 -14.42 -8.50
N PRO A 268 21.31 -13.27 -8.98
CA PRO A 268 21.93 -12.26 -8.12
C PRO A 268 21.01 -11.78 -6.99
N ALA A 269 19.69 -11.71 -7.24
CA ALA A 269 18.72 -11.33 -6.24
C ALA A 269 18.61 -12.39 -5.12
N ALA A 270 18.71 -13.69 -5.44
CA ALA A 270 18.75 -14.75 -4.43
C ALA A 270 19.99 -14.64 -3.53
N ALA A 271 21.16 -14.38 -4.13
CA ALA A 271 22.38 -14.12 -3.37
C ALA A 271 22.26 -12.85 -2.48
N GLY A 272 21.62 -11.80 -3.00
CA GLY A 272 21.33 -10.58 -2.24
C GLY A 272 20.40 -10.82 -1.04
N LEU A 273 19.35 -11.63 -1.20
CA LEU A 273 18.48 -12.02 -0.09
C LEU A 273 19.22 -12.86 0.96
N GLN A 274 20.09 -13.79 0.54
CA GLN A 274 20.93 -14.57 1.46
C GLN A 274 21.89 -13.67 2.24
N LEU A 275 22.53 -12.69 1.57
CA LEU A 275 23.40 -11.72 2.21
C LEU A 275 22.64 -10.83 3.21
N LEU A 276 21.42 -10.42 2.86
CA LEU A 276 20.55 -9.64 3.74
C LEU A 276 20.11 -10.44 4.98
N GLY A 277 19.87 -11.75 4.83
CA GLY A 277 19.51 -12.65 5.91
C GLY A 277 20.66 -13.03 6.83
N SER A 278 21.90 -13.12 6.30
CA SER A 278 23.07 -13.59 7.05
C SER A 278 23.70 -12.55 7.97
N LYS A 279 23.45 -11.25 7.74
CA LYS A 279 23.87 -10.21 8.69
C LYS A 279 23.15 -10.45 10.01
N LEU A 280 23.83 -10.67 11.13
CA LEU A 280 23.16 -10.74 12.43
C LEU A 280 22.56 -9.37 12.78
N PRO A 281 21.47 -9.26 13.56
CA PRO A 281 21.16 -8.01 14.23
C PRO A 281 22.36 -7.71 15.13
N GLY A 282 23.16 -6.69 14.77
CA GLY A 282 24.25 -6.26 15.62
C GLY A 282 23.67 -5.75 16.93
N PRO A 283 24.14 -6.21 18.10
CA PRO A 283 23.91 -5.45 19.32
C PRO A 283 24.64 -4.10 19.16
N ASP A 284 23.94 -3.00 19.43
CA ASP A 284 24.58 -1.75 19.80
C ASP A 284 25.46 -2.03 21.02
N VAL A 285 26.75 -2.25 20.79
CA VAL A 285 27.75 -2.27 21.85
C VAL A 285 28.25 -0.84 21.98
N PRO A 286 28.02 -0.15 23.12
CA PRO A 286 28.69 1.10 23.38
C PRO A 286 30.19 0.82 23.39
N SER A 287 30.94 1.58 22.59
CA SER A 287 32.40 1.55 22.58
C SER A 287 32.91 1.67 24.03
N PRO A 288 33.74 0.74 24.53
CA PRO A 288 34.38 0.94 25.81
C PRO A 288 35.47 1.99 25.62
N ASP A 289 35.24 3.19 26.17
CA ASP A 289 36.30 4.13 26.47
C ASP A 289 37.34 3.43 27.36
N MET A 290 38.48 3.08 26.76
CA MET A 290 39.69 2.73 27.49
C MET A 290 40.39 4.03 27.89
N PRO A 291 40.65 4.29 29.19
CA PRO A 291 41.46 5.42 29.57
C PRO A 291 42.92 5.17 29.18
N ALA A 292 43.54 6.19 28.56
CA ALA A 292 44.98 6.21 28.32
C ALA A 292 45.74 6.10 29.65
N LEU A 293 46.54 5.06 29.81
CA LEU A 293 47.62 5.04 30.78
C LEU A 293 48.70 6.02 30.32
N ASP A 294 48.75 7.20 30.94
CA ASP A 294 49.95 8.04 30.92
C ASP A 294 50.85 7.65 32.08
N ALA A 295 52.00 7.06 31.74
CA ALA A 295 53.11 6.84 32.65
C ALA A 295 54.18 7.91 32.38
N THR A 296 54.26 8.91 33.23
CA THR A 296 55.52 9.65 33.47
C THR A 296 55.46 10.33 34.84
N ALA A 297 56.33 9.89 35.75
CA ALA A 297 56.55 10.45 37.08
C ALA A 297 57.38 11.77 37.01
N PRO A 298 57.56 12.58 38.09
CA PRO A 298 58.44 12.16 39.20
C PRO A 298 58.11 12.69 40.62
N LEU A 299 58.91 12.18 41.56
CA LEU A 299 59.00 12.40 43.00
C LEU A 299 58.85 13.84 43.53
N ALA A 300 58.30 13.95 44.75
CA ALA A 300 58.68 14.95 45.75
C ALA A 300 58.52 14.37 47.19
N PRO A 301 59.23 14.91 48.20
CA PRO A 301 59.72 14.17 49.37
C PRO A 301 58.77 14.16 50.56
N GLY A 302 59.04 13.24 51.48
CA GLY A 302 58.20 12.97 52.65
C GLY A 302 58.27 14.00 53.78
N THR A 303 57.31 13.86 54.69
CA THR A 303 57.45 14.20 56.11
C THR A 303 56.59 13.26 56.94
N SER A 304 57.22 12.66 57.94
CA SER A 304 56.60 11.88 59.04
C SER A 304 55.76 12.78 59.94
N SER A 305 54.69 12.23 60.54
CA SER A 305 54.22 12.48 61.93
C SER A 305 52.79 11.92 62.09
N ILE A 306 52.56 10.71 62.64
CA ILE A 306 52.45 10.33 64.08
C ILE A 306 50.98 10.26 64.59
N LEU A 307 50.71 9.18 65.37
CA LEU A 307 49.61 8.86 66.33
C LEU A 307 48.21 8.49 65.77
N ARG A 308 47.79 7.21 65.80
CA ARG A 308 47.23 6.36 66.90
C ARG A 308 45.81 6.72 67.39
N ARG A 309 44.89 5.77 67.14
CA ARG A 309 43.78 5.23 67.96
C ARG A 309 43.09 6.17 68.98
N ALA A 310 41.78 6.31 68.82
CA ALA A 310 40.77 5.67 69.70
C ALA A 310 39.49 5.43 68.89
#